data_AF-A0A539DE88-F1
#
_entry.id   AF-A0A539DE88-F1
#
_cell.length_a   1.000
_cell.length_b   1.000
_cell.length_c   1.000
_cell.angle_alpha   90.00
_cell.angle_beta   90.00
_cell.angle_gamma   90.00
#
_symmetry.space_group_name_H-M   'P 1'
#
loop_
_entity.id
_entity.type
_entity.pdbx_description
1 polymer ?
#
loop_
_entity_poly.entity_id
_entity_poly.type
_entity_poly.pdbx_seq_one_letter_code
_entity_poly.pdbx_strand_id
1 'polypeptide(L)' 'MKFLDQAKIYIRSGNGGGGAVSFRREKFIPNGGPDGGDGGNGA' A
#
# COMPACT_ATOMS: atom_id res chain seq x y z
N MET A 1 -31.25 36.96 -12.44
CA MET A 1 -30.69 35.75 -13.09
C MET A 1 -29.87 34.99 -12.07
N LYS A 2 -30.10 33.69 -11.89
CA LYS A 2 -29.20 32.83 -11.10
C LYS A 2 -28.51 31.86 -12.06
N PHE A 3 -27.18 31.90 -12.06
CA PHE A 3 -26.34 30.93 -12.74
C PHE A 3 -26.18 29.70 -11.85
N LEU A 4 -26.27 28.53 -12.46
CA LEU A 4 -26.01 27.24 -11.82
C LEU A 4 -24.85 26.60 -12.58
N ASP A 5 -23.79 26.26 -11.86
CA ASP A 5 -22.70 25.44 -12.37
C ASP A 5 -22.74 24.08 -11.66
N GLN A 6 -22.59 23.00 -12.43
CA GLN A 6 -22.68 21.63 -11.94
C GLN A 6 -21.65 20.75 -12.64
N ALA A 7 -20.88 20.02 -11.84
CA ALA A 7 -19.96 19.00 -12.32
C ALA A 7 -20.22 17.66 -11.62
N LYS A 8 -20.05 16.56 -12.36
CA LYS A 8 -19.96 15.22 -11.79
C LYS A 8 -18.49 14.85 -11.67
N ILE A 9 -18.09 14.47 -10.47
CA ILE A 9 -16.74 13.98 -10.20
C ILE A 9 -16.80 12.60 -9.56
N TYR A 10 -15.80 11.79 -9.88
CA TYR A 10 -15.59 10.48 -9.27
C TYR A 10 -14.30 10.55 -8.47
N ILE A 11 -14.39 10.21 -7.20
CA ILE A 11 -13.27 10.27 -6.27
C ILE A 11 -13.12 8.89 -5.66
N ARG A 12 -11.88 8.46 -5.45
CA ARG A 12 -11.53 7.23 -4.74
C ARG A 12 -10.40 7.54 -3.77
N SER A 13 -10.43 6.87 -2.62
CA SER A 13 -9.32 6.80 -1.69
C SER A 13 -8.08 6.13 -2.29
N GLY A 14 -6.92 6.44 -1.74
CA GLY A 14 -5.66 5.76 -2.01
C GLY A 14 -5.74 4.30 -1.57
N ASN A 15 -5.13 3.42 -2.35
CA ASN A 15 -4.98 2.02 -1.95
C ASN A 15 -3.96 1.90 -0.82
N GLY A 16 -4.11 0.88 0.02
CA GLY A 16 -3.04 0.46 0.92
C GLY A 16 -1.84 -0.10 0.14
N GLY A 17 -0.67 -0.08 0.78
CA GLY A 17 0.54 -0.72 0.26
C GLY A 17 0.49 -2.23 0.46
N GLY A 18 1.09 -3.00 -0.45
CA GLY A 18 1.28 -4.44 -0.25
C GLY A 18 2.33 -4.71 0.83
N GLY A 19 2.13 -5.75 1.63
CA GLY A 19 3.18 -6.31 2.48
C GLY A 19 4.24 -7.05 1.65
N ALA A 20 5.34 -7.42 2.28
CA ALA A 20 6.44 -8.11 1.62
C ALA A 20 6.54 -9.56 2.09
N VAL A 21 6.85 -10.47 1.16
CA VAL A 21 7.32 -11.82 1.50
C VAL A 21 8.83 -11.82 1.35
N SER A 22 9.54 -11.93 2.48
CA SER A 22 10.99 -11.94 2.54
C SER A 22 11.48 -12.93 3.60
N PHE A 23 12.72 -13.37 3.42
CA PHE A 23 13.45 -14.21 4.38
C PHE A 23 14.82 -13.59 4.65
N ARG A 24 15.23 -13.61 5.92
CA ARG A 24 16.53 -13.14 6.35
C ARG A 24 17.64 -13.96 5.70
N ARG A 25 18.68 -13.28 5.18
CA ARG A 25 19.85 -13.94 4.56
C ARG A 25 21.13 -13.47 5.23
N GLU A 26 21.82 -14.38 5.91
CA GLU A 26 23.11 -14.14 6.55
C GLU A 26 24.14 -15.15 6.06
N LYS A 27 25.40 -14.72 6.00
CA LYS A 27 26.50 -15.45 5.35
C LYS A 27 26.67 -16.90 5.83
N PHE A 28 26.34 -17.20 7.09
CA PHE A 28 26.51 -18.52 7.69
C PHE A 28 25.18 -19.11 8.21
N ILE A 29 24.05 -18.54 7.83
CA ILE A 29 22.72 -19.05 8.16
C ILE A 29 22.04 -19.46 6.86
N PRO A 30 21.97 -20.77 6.56
CA PRO A 30 21.43 -21.25 5.29
C PRO A 30 19.93 -20.97 5.12
N ASN A 31 19.17 -20.98 6.22
CA ASN A 31 17.73 -20.71 6.24
C ASN A 31 17.40 -19.69 7.33
N GLY A 32 17.46 -18.40 7.01
CA GLY A 32 16.96 -17.37 7.91
C GLY A 32 15.43 -17.35 7.93
N GLY A 33 14.87 -16.93 9.07
CA GLY A 33 13.42 -16.85 9.26
C GLY A 33 12.77 -15.79 8.35
N PRO A 34 11.43 -15.82 8.22
CA PRO A 34 10.70 -14.79 7.50
C PRO A 34 10.89 -13.42 8.16
N ASP A 35 11.16 -12.40 7.35
CA ASP A 35 11.40 -11.02 7.78
C ASP A 35 10.64 -9.99 6.93
N GLY A 36 9.62 -10.45 6.21
CA GLY A 36 8.70 -9.59 5.47
C GLY A 36 7.87 -8.68 6.38
N GLY A 37 7.68 -7.42 5.95
CA GLY A 37 6.89 -6.43 6.67
C GLY A 37 5.45 -6.30 6.18
N ASP A 38 4.63 -5.63 6.99
CA ASP A 38 3.23 -5.35 6.68
C ASP A 38 3.06 -4.28 5.60
N GLY A 39 1.88 -4.30 4.98
CA GLY A 39 1.44 -3.26 4.06
C GLY A 39 1.06 -1.96 4.79
N GLY A 40 1.16 -0.84 4.10
CA GLY A 40 0.73 0.47 4.61
C GLY A 40 -0.77 0.71 4.43
N ASN A 41 -1.34 1.59 5.24
CA ASN A 41 -2.74 2.00 5.11
C ASN A 41 -2.95 2.90 3.88
N GLY A 42 -4.11 2.74 3.23
CA GLY A 42 -4.61 3.67 2.21
C GLY A 42 -5.25 4.91 2.83
N ALA A 43 -5.55 5.91 2.00
CA ALA A 43 -6.06 7.22 2.43
C ALA A 43 -7.45 7.49 1.86
#